data_AF-A0A961IQP5-F1
#
_entry.id   AF-A0A961IQP5-F1
#
_cell.length_a   1.000
_cell.length_b   1.000
_cell.length_c   1.000
_cell.angle_alpha   90.00
_cell.angle_beta   90.00
_cell.angle_gamma   90.00
#
_symmetry.space_group_name_H-M   'P 1'
#
loop_
_entity.id
_entity.type
_entity.pdbx_description
1 polymer ?
#
loop_
_entity_poly.entity_id
_entity_poly.type
_entity_poly.pdbx_seq_one_letter_code
_entity_poly.pdbx_strand_id
1 'polypeptide(L)'
;MELLRYLLNRTEFYVGFLPAALLHLIMVMTRTTTGPLRCITNCEEIYLFDAPVSILYFLLPGDGPVILASALLGTVWWGLGGLLVLYLLDRVVERLRSG
;
A
#
# COMPACT_ATOMS: atom_id res chain seq x y z
N MET A 1 -2.95 18.95 12.38
CA MET A 1 -4.34 18.52 12.07
C MET A 1 -4.89 19.07 10.75
N GLU A 2 -4.41 20.23 10.25
CA GLU A 2 -4.93 20.81 9.00
C GLU A 2 -4.65 19.96 7.76
N LEU A 3 -3.46 19.34 7.68
CA LEU A 3 -3.11 18.46 6.56
C LEU A 3 -4.05 17.24 6.43
N LEU A 4 -4.43 16.63 7.56
CA LEU A 4 -5.36 15.49 7.56
C LEU A 4 -6.75 15.92 7.09
N ARG A 5 -7.25 17.08 7.55
CA ARG A 5 -8.53 17.64 7.08
C ARG A 5 -8.48 17.98 5.58
N TYR A 6 -7.35 18.50 5.12
CA TYR A 6 -7.15 18.80 3.71
C TYR A 6 -7.18 17.54 2.83
N LEU A 7 -6.50 16.47 3.25
CA LEU A 7 -6.48 15.20 2.52
C LEU A 7 -7.84 14.50 2.54
N LEU A 8 -8.55 14.53 3.67
CA LEU A 8 -9.89 13.95 3.81
C LEU A 8 -10.98 14.71 3.05
N ASN A 9 -10.69 15.86 2.44
CA ASN A 9 -11.67 16.60 1.64
C ASN A 9 -11.47 16.40 0.13
N ARG A 10 -10.53 15.54 -0.27
CA ARG A 10 -10.19 15.23 -1.66
C ARG A 10 -10.89 13.94 -2.07
N THR A 11 -11.65 13.97 -3.16
CA THR A 11 -12.29 12.76 -3.72
C THR A 11 -11.24 11.71 -4.08
N GLU A 12 -10.09 12.15 -4.59
CA GLU A 12 -8.94 11.33 -4.97
C GLU A 12 -8.42 10.48 -3.79
N PHE A 13 -8.49 11.03 -2.57
CA PHE A 13 -8.13 10.28 -1.37
C PHE A 13 -9.06 9.08 -1.16
N TYR A 14 -10.36 9.24 -1.36
CA TYR A 14 -11.35 8.18 -1.13
C TYR A 14 -11.44 7.15 -2.26
N VAL A 15 -11.19 7.57 -3.51
CA VAL A 15 -11.29 6.66 -4.66
C VAL A 15 -9.95 6.02 -5.05
N GLY A 16 -8.82 6.62 -4.66
CA GLY A 16 -7.49 6.14 -5.01
C GLY A 16 -6.71 5.66 -3.81
N PHE A 17 -6.41 6.57 -2.88
CA PHE A 17 -5.54 6.27 -1.74
C PHE A 17 -6.15 5.21 -0.81
N LEU A 18 -7.36 5.48 -0.31
CA LEU A 18 -7.99 4.67 0.73
C LEU A 18 -8.25 3.22 0.27
N PRO A 19 -8.78 2.93 -0.93
CA PRO A 19 -9.02 1.56 -1.37
C PRO A 19 -7.72 0.78 -1.54
N ALA A 20 -6.67 1.40 -2.09
CA ALA A 20 -5.38 0.74 -2.27
C ALA A 20 -4.68 0.47 -0.92
N ALA A 21 -4.74 1.44 0.02
CA ALA A 21 -4.24 1.26 1.38
C ALA A 21 -4.98 0.13 2.13
N LEU A 22 -6.33 0.08 2.02
CA LEU A 22 -7.12 -0.99 2.63
C LEU A 22 -6.82 -2.37 2.02
N LEU A 23 -6.66 -2.45 0.70
CA LEU A 23 -6.30 -3.68 0.02
C LEU A 23 -4.95 -4.22 0.52
N HIS A 24 -3.98 -3.33 0.70
CA HIS A 24 -2.69 -3.69 1.28
C HIS A 24 -2.82 -4.22 2.72
N LEU A 25 -3.58 -3.53 3.59
CA LEU A 25 -3.80 -4.00 4.96
C LEU A 25 -4.47 -5.37 5.01
N ILE A 26 -5.45 -5.63 4.12
CA ILE A 26 -6.08 -6.95 4.01
C ILE A 26 -5.05 -8.00 3.58
N MET A 27 -4.16 -7.68 2.63
CA MET A 27 -3.07 -8.56 2.22
C MET A 27 -2.15 -8.88 3.41
N VAL A 28 -1.69 -7.88 4.17
CA VAL A 28 -0.85 -8.09 5.36
C VAL A 28 -1.59 -8.93 6.42
N MET A 29 -2.87 -8.63 6.69
CA MET A 29 -3.67 -9.36 7.68
C MET A 29 -3.89 -10.81 7.29
N THR A 30 -4.26 -11.09 6.03
CA THR A 30 -4.51 -12.47 5.56
C THR A 30 -3.23 -13.31 5.59
N ARG A 31 -2.07 -12.70 5.38
CA ARG A 31 -0.77 -13.38 5.46
C ARG A 31 -0.27 -13.62 6.88
N THR A 32 -0.68 -12.77 7.83
CA THR A 32 -0.26 -12.88 9.24
C THR A 32 -1.23 -13.67 10.10
N THR A 33 -2.53 -13.74 9.76
CA THR A 33 -3.56 -14.33 10.64
C THR A 33 -4.08 -15.72 10.22
N THR A 34 -4.24 -16.01 8.93
CA THR A 34 -5.00 -17.19 8.45
C THR A 34 -4.17 -18.24 7.69
N GLY A 35 -4.19 -19.49 8.18
CA GLY A 35 -3.86 -20.70 7.40
C GLY A 35 -2.41 -21.24 7.48
N PRO A 36 -2.12 -22.38 6.80
CA PRO A 36 -0.78 -22.99 6.69
C PRO A 36 0.17 -22.18 5.77
N LEU A 37 0.00 -20.86 5.72
CA LEU A 37 0.84 -19.88 5.03
C LEU A 37 1.37 -18.81 6.01
N ARG A 38 1.09 -18.93 7.32
CA ARG A 38 1.70 -18.11 8.37
C ARG A 38 3.21 -18.24 8.27
N CYS A 39 3.89 -17.25 7.70
CA CYS A 39 5.34 -17.13 7.55
C CYS A 39 6.10 -18.42 7.94
N ILE A 40 5.93 -19.50 7.15
CA ILE A 40 6.36 -20.86 7.55
C ILE A 40 7.88 -20.98 7.53
N THR A 41 8.55 -20.05 6.84
CA THR A 41 10.01 -19.98 6.77
C THR A 41 10.52 -18.55 6.87
N ASN A 42 9.98 -17.59 6.12
CA ASN A 42 10.29 -16.14 6.20
C ASN A 42 9.09 -15.32 5.66
N CYS A 43 8.80 -14.15 6.22
CA CYS A 43 7.79 -13.23 5.63
C CYS A 43 8.27 -12.53 4.33
N GLU A 44 9.11 -13.20 3.53
CA GLU A 44 9.77 -12.70 2.31
C GLU A 44 8.79 -12.16 1.25
N GLU A 45 7.58 -12.73 1.18
CA GLU A 45 6.55 -12.25 0.24
C GLU A 45 6.13 -10.79 0.53
N ILE A 46 6.14 -10.36 1.79
CA ILE A 46 5.85 -8.96 2.17
C ILE A 46 6.83 -8.00 1.49
N TYR A 47 8.10 -8.41 1.36
CA TYR A 47 9.12 -7.57 0.75
C TYR A 47 8.90 -7.38 -0.76
N LEU A 48 8.31 -8.37 -1.43
CA LEU A 48 7.99 -8.28 -2.86
C LEU A 48 6.82 -7.32 -3.10
N PHE A 49 5.76 -7.42 -2.30
CA PHE A 49 4.56 -6.58 -2.45
C PHE A 49 4.79 -5.12 -2.04
N ASP A 50 5.78 -4.88 -1.18
CA ASP A 50 6.11 -3.54 -0.70
C ASP A 50 7.30 -2.92 -1.43
N ALA A 51 7.80 -3.56 -2.48
CA ALA A 51 8.89 -3.00 -3.26
C ALA A 51 8.49 -1.63 -3.85
N PRO A 52 9.38 -0.61 -3.80
CA PRO A 52 10.76 -0.64 -3.28
C PRO A 52 10.88 -0.29 -1.78
N VAL A 53 9.80 0.11 -1.11
CA VAL A 53 9.82 0.56 0.30
C VAL A 53 10.28 -0.53 1.26
N SER A 54 10.13 -1.79 0.87
CA SER A 54 10.65 -2.96 1.59
C SER A 54 12.15 -2.96 1.83
N ILE A 55 12.94 -2.13 1.14
CA ILE A 55 14.37 -1.97 1.44
C ILE A 55 14.61 -1.52 2.89
N LEU A 56 13.67 -0.76 3.46
CA LEU A 56 13.73 -0.29 4.84
C LEU A 56 13.54 -1.43 5.86
N TYR A 57 12.96 -2.55 5.42
CA TYR A 57 12.61 -3.66 6.31
C TYR A 57 13.82 -4.55 6.58
N PHE A 58 14.81 -4.60 5.67
CA PHE A 58 16.06 -5.37 5.86
C PHE A 58 16.88 -4.91 7.07
N LEU A 59 16.65 -3.69 7.54
CA LEU A 59 17.31 -3.14 8.73
C LEU A 59 16.63 -3.55 10.04
N LEU A 60 15.48 -4.22 9.98
CA LEU A 60 14.66 -4.56 11.13
C LEU A 60 14.89 -6.01 11.58
N PRO A 61 15.09 -6.25 12.89
CA PRO A 61 15.31 -7.61 13.39
C PRO A 61 13.99 -8.37 13.55
N GLY A 62 13.80 -9.40 12.74
CA GLY A 62 12.73 -10.40 12.89
C GLY A 62 11.38 -10.00 12.26
N ASP A 63 10.46 -10.97 12.21
CA ASP A 63 9.21 -10.85 11.45
C ASP A 63 8.22 -9.83 12.04
N GLY A 64 8.16 -9.69 13.36
CA GLY A 64 7.23 -8.77 14.03
C GLY A 64 7.42 -7.31 13.62
N PRO A 65 8.63 -6.74 13.77
CA PRO A 65 8.95 -5.39 13.29
C PRO A 65 8.76 -5.21 11.78
N VAL A 66 9.06 -6.23 10.96
CA VAL A 66 8.85 -6.21 9.50
C VAL A 66 7.36 -6.11 9.16
N ILE A 67 6.52 -6.91 9.81
CA ILE A 67 5.06 -6.87 9.64
C ILE A 67 4.52 -5.48 10.01
N LEU A 68 4.99 -4.91 11.12
CA LEU A 68 4.58 -3.58 11.56
C LEU A 68 5.04 -2.50 10.56
N ALA A 69 6.28 -2.58 10.09
CA ALA A 69 6.82 -1.65 9.10
C ALA A 69 6.06 -1.75 7.76
N SER A 70 5.71 -2.94 7.31
CA SER A 70 4.86 -3.14 6.14
C SER A 70 3.46 -2.58 6.35
N ALA A 71 2.81 -2.89 7.46
CA ALA A 71 1.48 -2.39 7.78
C ALA A 71 1.41 -0.85 7.82
N LEU A 72 2.51 -0.18 8.16
CA LEU A 72 2.59 1.28 8.17
C LEU A 72 3.07 1.85 6.82
N LEU A 73 4.29 1.50 6.42
CA LEU A 73 4.97 2.09 5.27
C LEU A 73 4.47 1.50 3.95
N GLY A 74 4.30 0.17 3.87
CA GLY A 74 3.71 -0.52 2.72
C GLY A 74 2.29 -0.03 2.45
N THR A 75 1.47 0.15 3.49
CA THR A 75 0.10 0.68 3.34
C THR A 75 0.08 2.08 2.76
N VAL A 76 0.96 2.97 3.25
CA VAL A 76 1.08 4.32 2.68
C VAL A 76 1.59 4.26 1.24
N TRP A 77 2.57 3.41 0.95
CA TRP A 77 3.10 3.20 -0.39
C TRP A 77 2.02 2.75 -1.38
N TRP A 78 1.22 1.75 -1.00
CA TRP A 78 0.09 1.28 -1.80
C TRP A 78 -0.97 2.37 -1.99
N GLY A 79 -1.29 3.13 -0.95
CA GLY A 79 -2.18 4.29 -1.08
C GLY A 79 -1.67 5.32 -2.10
N LEU A 80 -0.38 5.65 -2.06
CA LEU A 80 0.25 6.52 -3.06
C LEU A 80 0.22 5.90 -4.47
N GLY A 81 0.43 4.59 -4.57
CA GLY A 81 0.28 3.84 -5.82
C GLY A 81 -1.14 3.92 -6.40
N GLY A 82 -2.17 3.83 -5.57
CA GLY A 82 -3.56 4.01 -5.97
C GLY A 82 -3.83 5.41 -6.54
N LEU A 83 -3.28 6.46 -5.92
CA LEU A 83 -3.34 7.83 -6.45
C LEU A 83 -2.63 7.96 -7.80
N LEU A 84 -1.45 7.35 -7.94
CA LEU A 84 -0.70 7.35 -9.20
C LEU A 84 -1.48 6.66 -10.32
N VAL A 85 -2.11 5.52 -10.03
CA VAL A 85 -2.95 4.80 -11.00
C VAL A 85 -4.11 5.68 -11.47
N LEU A 86 -4.84 6.32 -10.56
CA LEU A 86 -5.92 7.25 -10.94
C LEU A 86 -5.41 8.39 -11.82
N TYR A 87 -4.30 9.01 -11.43
CA TYR A 87 -3.69 10.07 -12.22
C TYR A 87 -3.34 9.61 -13.64
N LEU A 88 -2.75 8.42 -13.79
CA LEU A 88 -2.41 7.87 -15.10
C LEU A 88 -3.66 7.55 -15.93
N LEU A 89 -4.70 7.00 -15.29
CA LEU A 89 -5.98 6.72 -15.97
C LEU A 89 -6.63 8.00 -16.49
N ASP A 90 -6.66 9.07 -15.68
CA ASP A 90 -7.17 10.37 -16.11
C ASP A 90 -6.42 10.89 -17.34
N ARG A 91 -5.09 10.79 -17.35
CA ARG A 91 -4.27 11.18 -18.52
C ARG A 91 -4.57 10.36 -19.76
N VAL A 92 -4.82 9.06 -19.62
CA VAL A 92 -5.19 8.20 -20.75
C VAL A 92 -6.57 8.59 -21.27
N VAL A 93 -7.54 8.81 -20.38
CA VAL A 93 -8.90 9.22 -20.74
C VAL A 93 -8.92 10.59 -21.43
N GLU A 94 -8.15 11.56 -20.95
CA GLU A 94 -8.00 12.87 -21.59
C GLU A 94 -7.48 12.74 -23.02
N ARG A 95 -6.42 11.95 -23.22
CA ARG A 95 -5.85 11.71 -24.56
C ARG A 95 -6.88 11.11 -25.51
N LEU A 96 -7.64 10.11 -25.05
CA LEU A 96 -8.69 9.45 -25.85
C LEU A 96 -9.87 10.37 -26.18
N ARG A 97 -10.11 11.43 -25.39
CA ARG A 97 -11.16 12.43 -25.67
C ARG A 97 -10.71 13.51 -26.65
N SER A 98 -9.40 13.76 -26.73
CA SER A 98 -8.81 14.85 -27.53
C SER A 98 -8.36 14.46 -28.94
N GLY A 99 -8.32 13.16 -29.27
CA GLY A 99 -7.95 12.63 -30.58
C GLY A 99 -9.14 12.00 -31.28
#